data_AF-A0A6G1J2U9-F1
#
_entry.id   AF-A0A6G1J2U9-F1
#
_cell.length_a   1.000
_cell.length_b   1.000
_cell.length_c   1.000
_cell.angle_alpha   90.00
_cell.angle_beta   90.00
_cell.angle_gamma   90.00
#
_symmetry.space_group_name_H-M   'P 1'
#
loop_
_entity.id
_entity.type
_entity.pdbx_description
1 polymer ?
#
loop_
_entity_poly.entity_id
_entity_poly.type
_entity_poly.pdbx_seq_one_letter_code
_entity_poly.pdbx_strand_id
1 'polypeptide(L)'
;KKGFVYILRDPTRPRLVKIGASINTGKRREQIMRDCNVGLETVFVSDEVDNHMRVEQLAQGDLWHLQRPYTCPKCLTEHREWHDVGDELAKATVTRWVDFMKQQPYTSAGTLKPIWQRLVDKRRLSRPPNEEINHESRWQHWESVLLP
;
A
#
# COMPACT_ATOMS: atom_id res chain seq x y z
N LYS A 1 11.54 -11.67 -1.89
CA LYS A 1 11.23 -12.40 -0.63
C LYS A 1 9.72 -12.47 -0.45
N LYS A 2 9.19 -13.66 -0.13
CA LYS A 2 7.77 -13.87 0.16
C LYS A 2 7.39 -13.33 1.53
N GLY A 3 6.12 -12.98 1.69
CA GLY A 3 5.53 -12.48 2.93
C GLY A 3 4.12 -11.99 2.69
N PHE A 4 3.58 -11.26 3.65
CA PHE A 4 2.20 -10.79 3.65
C PHE A 4 2.16 -9.28 3.76
N VAL A 5 1.13 -8.68 3.18
CA VAL A 5 0.76 -7.29 3.40
C VAL A 5 -0.48 -7.26 4.28
N TYR A 6 -0.51 -6.38 5.27
CA TYR A 6 -1.57 -6.31 6.25
C TYR A 6 -2.07 -4.89 6.41
N ILE A 7 -3.31 -4.79 6.89
CA ILE A 7 -3.97 -3.55 7.28
C ILE A 7 -4.34 -3.66 8.75
N LEU A 8 -3.81 -2.76 9.57
CA LEU A 8 -4.20 -2.62 10.97
C LEU A 8 -5.01 -1.35 11.15
N ARG A 9 -5.95 -1.37 12.09
CA ARG A 9 -6.75 -0.22 12.47
C ARG A 9 -6.62 0.02 13.96
N ASP A 10 -6.58 1.29 14.32
CA ASP A 10 -6.75 1.70 15.70
C ASP A 10 -8.25 1.93 15.95
N PRO A 11 -8.92 1.16 16.82
CA PRO A 11 -10.35 1.32 17.07
C PRO A 11 -10.71 2.69 17.66
N THR A 12 -9.76 3.41 18.27
CA THR A 12 -9.97 4.79 18.75
C THR A 12 -9.96 5.81 17.62
N ARG A 13 -9.43 5.43 16.44
CA ARG A 13 -9.28 6.27 15.25
C ARG A 13 -9.76 5.49 14.02
N PRO A 14 -11.08 5.27 13.88
CA PRO A 14 -11.63 4.28 12.94
C PRO A 14 -11.39 4.59 11.46
N ARG A 15 -11.12 5.85 11.09
CA ARG A 15 -10.72 6.22 9.72
C ARG A 15 -9.23 6.10 9.44
N LEU A 16 -8.42 5.77 10.45
CA LEU A 16 -6.98 5.73 10.34
C LEU A 16 -6.49 4.28 10.29
N VAL A 17 -5.99 3.89 9.13
CA VAL A 17 -5.46 2.55 8.91
C VAL A 17 -3.96 2.58 8.65
N LYS A 18 -3.27 1.58 9.17
CA LYS A 18 -1.85 1.33 8.94
C LYS A 18 -1.70 0.23 7.89
N ILE A 19 -0.96 0.51 6.84
CA ILE A 19 -0.58 -0.50 5.83
C ILE A 19 0.86 -0.91 6.10
N GLY A 20 1.10 -2.21 6.25
CA GLY A 20 2.45 -2.71 6.48
C GLY A 20 2.72 -4.06 5.83
N ALA A 21 3.99 -4.45 5.72
CA ALA A 21 4.38 -5.79 5.26
C ALA A 21 5.15 -6.56 6.33
N SER A 22 4.96 -7.89 6.39
CA SER A 22 5.78 -8.77 7.23
C SER A 22 5.68 -10.23 6.80
N ILE A 23 6.69 -11.02 7.15
CA ILE A 23 6.63 -12.49 7.07
C ILE A 23 5.73 -13.04 8.20
N ASN A 24 5.66 -12.36 9.34
CA ASN A 24 4.82 -12.76 10.47
C ASN A 24 4.03 -11.55 10.98
N THR A 25 2.81 -11.38 10.44
CA THR A 25 1.93 -10.25 10.70
C THR A 25 1.46 -10.18 12.16
N GLY A 26 1.22 -11.33 12.79
CA GLY A 26 0.82 -11.43 14.20
C GLY A 26 1.90 -10.90 15.14
N LYS A 27 3.13 -11.42 15.02
CA LYS A 27 4.28 -10.93 15.81
C LYS A 27 4.56 -9.45 15.55
N ARG A 28 4.42 -8.99 14.30
CA ARG A 28 4.60 -7.59 13.94
C ARG A 28 3.54 -6.69 14.59
N ARG A 29 2.28 -7.11 14.59
CA ARG A 29 1.19 -6.39 15.29
C ARG A 29 1.49 -6.25 16.77
N GLU A 30 1.83 -7.35 17.45
CA GLU A 30 2.17 -7.33 18.88
C GLU A 30 3.34 -6.41 19.18
N GLN A 31 4.38 -6.43 18.34
CA GLN A 31 5.51 -5.52 18.48
C GLN A 31 5.07 -4.06 18.38
N ILE A 32 4.26 -3.70 17.39
CA ILE A 32 3.78 -2.31 17.23
C ILE A 32 2.93 -1.90 18.45
N MET A 33 2.05 -2.79 18.92
CA MET A 33 1.23 -2.52 20.11
C MET A 33 2.09 -2.26 21.34
N ARG A 34 3.18 -3.02 21.54
CA ARG A 34 4.14 -2.81 22.63
C ARG A 34 4.95 -1.52 22.45
N ASP A 35 5.58 -1.33 21.30
CA ASP A 35 6.52 -0.24 21.05
C ASP A 35 5.82 1.13 21.01
N CYS A 36 4.58 1.16 20.49
CA CYS A 36 3.82 2.40 20.32
C CYS A 36 2.71 2.57 21.37
N ASN A 37 2.48 1.58 22.23
CA ASN A 37 1.39 1.55 23.23
C ASN A 37 0.02 1.89 22.63
N VAL A 38 -0.36 1.19 21.56
CA VAL A 38 -1.62 1.36 20.82
C VAL A 38 -2.40 0.05 20.76
N GLY A 39 -3.73 0.13 20.80
CA GLY A 39 -4.61 -1.00 20.50
C GLY A 39 -4.76 -1.15 18.98
N LEU A 40 -4.51 -2.34 18.44
CA LEU A 40 -4.60 -2.58 16.99
C LEU A 40 -5.46 -3.80 16.68
N GLU A 41 -6.39 -3.60 15.75
CA GLU A 41 -7.20 -4.65 15.16
C GLU A 41 -6.67 -4.98 13.77
N THR A 42 -6.71 -6.28 13.42
CA THR A 42 -6.36 -6.71 12.07
C THR A 42 -7.59 -6.59 11.18
N VAL A 43 -7.55 -5.67 10.21
CA VAL A 43 -8.64 -5.46 9.24
C VAL A 43 -8.51 -6.40 8.05
N PHE A 44 -7.28 -6.64 7.61
CA PHE A 44 -6.99 -7.44 6.43
C PHE A 44 -5.56 -7.99 6.47
N VAL A 45 -5.38 -9.18 5.89
CA VAL A 45 -4.08 -9.77 5.58
C VAL A 45 -4.20 -10.37 4.18
N SER A 46 -3.26 -10.05 3.30
CA SER A 46 -3.21 -10.61 1.95
C SER A 46 -2.86 -12.09 1.95
N ASP A 47 -2.99 -12.74 0.80
CA ASP A 47 -2.26 -13.98 0.54
C ASP A 47 -0.74 -13.76 0.59
N GLU A 48 0.03 -14.84 0.68
CA GLU A 48 1.48 -14.78 0.53
C GLU A 48 1.84 -14.25 -0.86
N VAL A 49 2.68 -13.22 -0.91
CA VAL A 49 3.08 -12.56 -2.14
C VAL A 49 4.60 -12.39 -2.21
N ASP A 50 5.16 -12.59 -3.40
CA ASP A 50 6.54 -12.22 -3.67
C ASP A 50 6.72 -10.71 -3.55
N ASN A 51 7.90 -10.27 -3.10
CA ASN A 51 8.22 -8.85 -2.94
C ASN A 51 7.16 -8.07 -2.13
N HIS A 52 6.61 -8.68 -1.08
CA HIS A 52 5.62 -8.06 -0.18
C HIS A 52 5.98 -6.64 0.29
N MET A 53 7.26 -6.35 0.57
CA MET A 53 7.71 -4.98 0.90
C MET A 53 7.51 -3.99 -0.26
N ARG A 54 7.65 -4.44 -1.51
CA ARG A 54 7.39 -3.61 -2.68
C ARG A 54 5.89 -3.35 -2.85
N VAL A 55 5.06 -4.34 -2.55
CA VAL A 55 3.60 -4.18 -2.53
C VAL A 55 3.19 -3.12 -1.50
N GLU A 56 3.75 -3.16 -0.29
CA GLU A 56 3.54 -2.13 0.74
C GLU A 56 3.95 -0.74 0.24
N GLN A 57 5.15 -0.59 -0.34
CA GLN A 57 5.60 0.71 -0.89
C GLN A 57 4.66 1.24 -1.97
N LEU A 58 4.16 0.37 -2.85
CA LEU A 58 3.24 0.75 -3.91
C LEU A 58 1.88 1.16 -3.33
N ALA A 59 1.34 0.40 -2.37
CA ALA A 59 0.07 0.72 -1.71
C ALA A 59 0.13 2.03 -0.92
N GLN A 60 1.18 2.23 -0.12
CA GLN A 60 1.39 3.49 0.61
C GLN A 60 1.61 4.67 -0.37
N GLY A 61 2.36 4.45 -1.45
CA GLY A 61 2.57 5.46 -2.50
C GLY A 61 1.29 5.80 -3.28
N ASP A 62 0.39 4.84 -3.47
CA ASP A 62 -0.94 5.08 -4.03
C ASP A 62 -1.71 6.00 -3.07
N LEU A 63 -1.71 5.70 -1.78
CA LEU A 63 -2.46 6.45 -0.76
C LEU A 63 -1.71 7.66 -0.19
N TRP A 64 -0.60 8.08 -0.78
CA TRP A 64 0.29 9.11 -0.21
C TRP A 64 -0.43 10.43 0.14
N HIS A 65 -1.38 10.86 -0.68
CA HIS A 65 -2.19 12.07 -0.49
C HIS A 65 -3.15 11.97 0.71
N LEU A 66 -3.44 10.75 1.18
CA LEU A 66 -4.23 10.44 2.38
C LEU A 66 -3.35 10.08 3.58
N GLN A 67 -2.02 10.13 3.42
CA GLN A 67 -1.08 9.88 4.51
C GLN A 67 -1.30 10.90 5.64
N ARG A 68 -1.22 10.42 6.88
CA ARG A 68 -1.28 11.23 8.10
C ARG A 68 -0.06 10.93 8.94
N PRO A 69 1.07 11.60 8.67
CA PRO A 69 2.27 11.42 9.45
C PRO A 69 2.05 11.93 10.88
N TYR A 70 2.57 11.21 11.87
CA TYR A 70 2.61 11.69 13.24
C TYR A 70 3.84 11.17 13.99
N THR A 71 4.33 11.97 14.92
CA THR A 71 5.41 11.56 15.82
C THR A 71 4.82 10.79 16.99
N CYS A 72 5.20 9.51 17.15
CA CYS A 72 4.74 8.73 18.28
C CYS A 72 5.44 9.17 19.58
N PRO A 73 4.69 9.50 20.64
CA PRO A 73 5.28 9.90 21.91
C PRO A 73 5.95 8.73 22.67
N LYS A 74 5.76 7.49 22.22
CA LYS A 74 6.31 6.29 22.88
C LYS A 74 7.60 5.79 22.22
N CYS A 75 7.59 5.57 20.91
CA CYS A 75 8.78 5.11 20.18
C CYS A 75 9.60 6.27 19.59
N LEU A 76 9.19 7.52 19.80
CA LEU A 76 9.86 8.75 19.35
C LEU A 76 10.14 8.82 17.84
N THR A 77 9.44 7.99 17.05
CA THR A 77 9.60 7.88 15.61
C THR A 77 8.42 8.55 14.90
N GLU A 78 8.69 9.16 13.75
CA GLU A 78 7.64 9.64 12.86
C GLU A 78 7.06 8.46 12.05
N HIS A 79 5.78 8.17 12.24
CA HIS A 79 5.08 7.16 11.47
C HIS A 79 4.43 7.78 10.24
N ARG A 80 4.85 7.32 9.06
CA ARG A 80 4.27 7.71 7.77
C ARG A 80 3.35 6.64 7.18
N GLU A 81 3.17 5.54 7.89
CA GLU A 81 2.49 4.35 7.35
C GLU A 81 0.96 4.38 7.58
N TRP A 82 0.45 5.49 8.13
CA TRP A 82 -0.95 5.69 8.49
C TRP A 82 -1.68 6.55 7.47
N HIS A 83 -2.90 6.13 7.11
CA HIS A 83 -3.70 6.74 6.05
C HIS A 83 -5.13 6.97 6.54
N ASP A 84 -5.69 8.15 6.25
CA ASP A 84 -7.07 8.52 6.55
C ASP A 84 -7.99 8.03 5.43
N VAL A 85 -8.35 6.75 5.50
CA VAL A 85 -9.08 6.03 4.46
C VAL A 85 -9.92 4.91 5.08
N GLY A 86 -11.08 4.64 4.50
CA GLY A 86 -11.95 3.54 4.94
C GLY A 86 -11.36 2.16 4.63
N ASP A 87 -11.73 1.17 5.44
CA ASP A 87 -11.22 -0.20 5.36
C ASP A 87 -11.36 -0.80 3.95
N GLU A 88 -12.50 -0.58 3.27
CA GLU A 88 -12.75 -1.13 1.93
C GLU A 88 -11.83 -0.55 0.87
N LEU A 89 -11.58 0.76 0.89
CA LEU A 89 -10.66 1.40 -0.06
C LEU A 89 -9.21 0.95 0.22
N ALA A 90 -8.83 0.83 1.50
CA ALA A 90 -7.51 0.32 1.86
C ALA A 90 -7.30 -1.13 1.40
N LYS A 91 -8.30 -2.01 1.60
CA LYS A 91 -8.29 -3.40 1.12
C LYS A 91 -8.18 -3.45 -0.39
N ALA A 92 -9.02 -2.70 -1.11
CA ALA A 92 -9.01 -2.67 -2.57
C ALA A 92 -7.64 -2.24 -3.11
N THR A 93 -7.03 -1.21 -2.53
CA THR A 93 -5.68 -0.75 -2.90
C THR A 93 -4.62 -1.82 -2.64
N VAL A 94 -4.62 -2.47 -1.47
CA VAL A 94 -3.64 -3.54 -1.19
C VAL A 94 -3.82 -4.73 -2.12
N THR A 95 -5.04 -5.24 -2.28
CA THR A 95 -5.36 -6.39 -3.15
C THR A 95 -4.88 -6.15 -4.57
N ARG A 96 -5.14 -4.96 -5.12
CA ARG A 96 -4.68 -4.56 -6.45
C ARG A 96 -3.17 -4.64 -6.63
N TRP A 97 -2.39 -4.14 -5.67
CA TRP A 97 -0.93 -4.22 -5.75
C TRP A 97 -0.40 -5.64 -5.52
N VAL A 98 -1.10 -6.45 -4.74
CA VAL A 98 -0.85 -7.89 -4.61
C VAL A 98 -1.06 -8.59 -5.96
N ASP A 99 -2.17 -8.32 -6.64
CA ASP A 99 -2.49 -8.93 -7.94
C ASP A 99 -1.54 -8.49 -9.04
N PHE A 100 -1.14 -7.21 -9.05
CA PHE A 100 -0.06 -6.73 -9.91
C PHE A 100 1.23 -7.53 -9.67
N MET A 101 1.58 -7.78 -8.41
CA MET A 101 2.80 -8.50 -8.06
C MET A 101 2.75 -10.00 -8.42
N LYS A 102 1.56 -10.62 -8.37
CA LYS A 102 1.33 -12.00 -8.84
C LYS A 102 1.67 -12.17 -10.33
N GLN A 103 1.58 -11.11 -11.13
CA GLN A 103 2.01 -11.12 -12.54
C GLN A 103 3.54 -11.08 -12.74
N GLN A 104 4.31 -11.12 -11.65
CA GLN A 104 5.77 -11.06 -11.62
C GLN A 104 6.32 -9.91 -12.46
N PRO A 105 6.01 -8.65 -12.12
CA PRO A 105 6.30 -7.51 -12.99
C PRO A 105 7.78 -7.10 -13.02
N TYR A 106 8.60 -7.70 -12.15
CA TYR A 106 10.03 -7.42 -12.04
C TYR A 106 10.88 -8.57 -12.57
N THR A 107 12.07 -8.23 -13.05
CA THR A 107 13.14 -9.18 -13.39
C THR A 107 13.83 -9.69 -12.13
N SER A 108 14.70 -10.69 -12.26
CA SER A 108 15.57 -11.16 -11.17
C SER A 108 16.51 -10.07 -10.62
N ALA A 109 16.83 -9.05 -11.44
CA ALA A 109 17.60 -7.88 -11.03
C ALA A 109 16.76 -6.81 -10.30
N GLY A 110 15.45 -7.05 -10.10
CA GLY A 110 14.55 -6.11 -9.43
C GLY A 110 14.10 -4.93 -10.31
N THR A 111 14.40 -4.95 -11.61
CA THR A 111 13.94 -3.95 -12.57
C THR A 111 12.60 -4.32 -13.16
N LEU A 112 11.79 -3.33 -13.54
CA LEU A 112 10.49 -3.56 -14.15
C LEU A 112 10.66 -4.23 -15.53
N LYS A 113 9.88 -5.27 -15.85
CA LYS A 113 9.96 -5.93 -17.17
C LYS A 113 9.56 -4.94 -18.28
N PRO A 114 10.09 -5.07 -19.51
CA PRO A 114 9.89 -4.08 -20.59
C PRO A 114 8.42 -3.78 -20.91
N ILE A 115 7.53 -4.78 -20.83
CA ILE A 115 6.09 -4.59 -21.07
C ILE A 115 5.49 -3.60 -20.07
N TRP A 116 5.80 -3.76 -18.78
CA TRP A 116 5.33 -2.89 -17.71
C TRP A 116 5.94 -1.50 -17.78
N GLN A 117 7.23 -1.41 -18.15
CA GLN A 117 7.90 -0.13 -18.37
C GLN A 117 7.19 0.67 -19.47
N ARG A 118 6.88 0.01 -20.60
CA ARG A 118 6.14 0.62 -21.71
C ARG A 118 4.75 1.11 -21.29
N LEU A 119 4.03 0.36 -20.44
CA LEU A 119 2.71 0.76 -19.94
C LEU A 119 2.80 1.99 -19.03
N VAL A 120 3.78 2.04 -18.13
CA VAL A 120 4.04 3.20 -17.27
C VAL A 120 4.41 4.44 -18.12
N ASP A 121 5.23 4.27 -19.15
CA ASP A 121 5.68 5.38 -20.00
C ASP A 121 4.54 5.93 -20.87
N LYS A 122 3.68 5.07 -21.44
CA LYS A 122 2.47 5.50 -22.15
C LYS A 122 1.58 6.41 -21.29
N ARG A 123 1.46 6.10 -19.99
CA ARG A 123 0.68 6.91 -19.05
C ARG A 123 1.31 8.30 -18.82
N ARG A 124 2.64 8.38 -18.66
CA ARG A 124 3.33 9.67 -18.47
C ARG A 124 3.06 10.64 -19.62
N LEU A 125 2.95 10.12 -20.83
CA LEU A 125 2.68 10.90 -22.04
C LEU A 125 1.23 11.37 -22.15
N SER A 126 0.28 10.73 -21.44
CA SER A 126 -1.16 10.95 -21.60
C SER A 126 -1.78 11.90 -20.56
N ARG A 127 -1.01 12.40 -19.58
CA ARG A 127 -1.54 13.23 -18.48
C ARG A 127 -1.63 14.72 -18.87
N PRO A 128 -2.82 15.35 -18.92
CA PRO A 128 -2.94 16.79 -19.08
C PRO A 128 -2.53 17.55 -17.79
N PRO A 129 -2.00 18.79 -17.88
CA PRO A 129 -1.44 19.50 -16.72
C PRO A 129 -2.41 19.85 -15.59
N ASN A 130 -3.73 19.91 -15.86
CA ASN A 130 -4.73 20.52 -14.97
C ASN A 130 -5.81 19.56 -14.46
N GLU A 131 -5.60 18.24 -14.52
CA GLU A 131 -6.57 17.28 -14.01
C GLU A 131 -6.44 17.14 -12.49
N GLU A 132 -7.51 17.46 -11.74
CA GLU A 132 -7.55 17.25 -10.29
C GLU A 132 -7.34 15.76 -9.99
N ILE A 133 -6.31 15.46 -9.19
CA ILE A 133 -5.93 14.08 -8.87
C ILE A 133 -6.87 13.54 -7.80
N ASN A 134 -8.06 13.10 -8.21
CA ASN A 134 -8.88 12.21 -7.40
C ASN A 134 -8.29 10.79 -7.49
N HIS A 135 -8.14 10.12 -6.35
CA HIS A 135 -7.68 8.72 -6.26
C HIS A 135 -8.41 7.80 -7.24
N GLU A 136 -9.72 8.01 -7.38
CA GLU A 136 -10.58 7.21 -8.25
C GLU A 136 -10.27 7.44 -9.74
N SER A 137 -10.21 8.70 -10.18
CA SER A 137 -9.88 9.06 -11.57
C SER A 137 -8.48 8.58 -11.97
N ARG A 138 -7.54 8.65 -11.04
CA ARG A 138 -6.18 8.14 -11.23
C ARG A 138 -6.16 6.63 -11.47
N TRP A 139 -7.13 5.89 -10.89
CA TRP A 139 -7.21 4.44 -10.99
C TRP A 139 -8.09 3.95 -12.15
N GLN A 140 -9.21 4.59 -12.46
CA GLN A 140 -10.01 4.27 -13.67
C GLN A 140 -9.14 4.28 -14.94
N HIS A 141 -8.15 5.18 -14.99
CA HIS A 141 -7.18 5.21 -16.07
C HIS A 141 -6.11 4.10 -15.99
N TRP A 142 -5.74 3.62 -14.79
CA TRP A 142 -4.84 2.47 -14.69
C TRP A 142 -5.52 1.17 -15.09
N GLU A 143 -6.81 0.99 -14.81
CA GLU A 143 -7.56 -0.18 -15.28
C GLU A 143 -7.54 -0.27 -16.81
N SER A 144 -7.75 0.84 -17.53
CA SER A 144 -7.69 0.85 -19.00
C SER A 144 -6.30 0.61 -19.59
N VAL A 145 -5.24 0.75 -18.78
CA VAL A 145 -3.85 0.49 -19.18
C VAL A 145 -3.41 -0.93 -18.81
N LEU A 146 -3.91 -1.49 -17.71
CA LEU A 146 -3.51 -2.78 -17.16
C LEU A 146 -4.40 -3.96 -17.60
N LEU A 147 -5.64 -3.68 -18.02
CA LEU A 147 -6.60 -4.65 -18.55
C LEU A 147 -7.04 -4.20 -19.97
N PRO A 148 -6.36 -4.67 -21.04
CA PRO A 148 -6.84 -4.44 -22.40
C PRO A 148 -8.12 -5.22 -22.71
#